data_AF-A0A150AC26-F1
#
_entry.id   AF-A0A150AC26-F1
#
_cell.length_a   1.000
_cell.length_b   1.000
_cell.length_c   1.000
_cell.angle_alpha   90.00
_cell.angle_beta   90.00
_cell.angle_gamma   90.00
#
_symmetry.space_group_name_H-M   'P 1'
#
loop_
_entity.id
_entity.type
_entity.pdbx_description
1 polymer ?
#
loop_
_entity_poly.entity_id
_entity_poly.type
_entity_poly.pdbx_seq_one_letter_code
_entity_poly.pdbx_strand_id
1 'polypeptide(L)'
;MNYTTNSGFGGTVLGRISSNNAGVDAGVHYFKASKKFVIYALPSININNELLYSWFSILRFTPDLNKQWKLYSSLELFSAFSDIGHLSSVQRVRIGLDKKGNQFGLAVNLHESRYSASIDINPGLFFRKQFQ
;
A
#
# COMPACT_ATOMS: atom_id res chain seq x y z
N MET A 1 -4.04 29.03 -1.81
CA MET A 1 -3.65 27.85 -2.61
C MET A 1 -4.65 26.73 -2.34
N ASN A 2 -5.64 26.57 -3.23
CA ASN A 2 -6.63 25.50 -3.17
C ASN A 2 -6.03 24.25 -3.83
N TYR A 3 -5.51 23.32 -3.03
CA TYR A 3 -5.23 21.97 -3.49
C TYR A 3 -6.52 21.18 -3.41
N THR A 4 -7.35 21.28 -4.45
CA THR A 4 -8.48 20.38 -4.65
C THR A 4 -7.90 19.02 -5.04
N THR A 5 -7.51 18.20 -4.06
CA THR A 5 -7.15 16.81 -4.29
C THR A 5 -8.39 16.09 -4.79
N ASN A 6 -8.50 15.88 -6.10
CA ASN A 6 -9.55 15.09 -6.73
C ASN A 6 -9.60 13.73 -6.04
N SER A 7 -10.60 13.58 -5.17
CA SER A 7 -10.89 12.34 -4.47
C SER A 7 -12.01 11.67 -5.24
N GLY A 8 -11.87 10.37 -5.52
CA GLY A 8 -12.85 9.68 -6.33
C GLY A 8 -12.35 8.36 -6.88
N PHE A 9 -13.15 7.82 -7.80
CA PHE A 9 -12.84 6.61 -8.53
C PHE A 9 -12.14 6.93 -9.85
N GLY A 10 -11.25 6.04 -10.27
CA GLY A 10 -10.57 6.13 -11.55
C GLY A 10 -10.15 4.76 -12.07
N GLY A 11 -9.89 4.65 -13.37
CA GLY A 11 -9.27 3.46 -13.96
C GLY A 11 -7.76 3.48 -13.76
N THR A 12 -7.16 2.30 -13.63
CA THR A 12 -5.70 2.11 -13.57
C THR A 12 -5.30 1.01 -14.54
N VAL A 13 -4.19 1.21 -15.24
CA VAL A 13 -3.46 0.17 -15.96
C VAL A 13 -2.04 0.11 -15.40
N LEU A 14 -1.57 -1.08 -15.02
CA LEU A 14 -0.25 -1.29 -14.45
C LEU A 14 0.52 -2.30 -15.29
N GLY A 15 1.80 -2.00 -15.55
CA GLY A 15 2.74 -2.99 -16.05
C GLY A 15 3.28 -3.84 -14.90
N ARG A 16 3.25 -5.16 -15.06
CA ARG A 16 3.82 -6.14 -14.14
C ARG A 16 5.06 -6.76 -14.78
N ILE A 17 6.17 -6.77 -14.06
CA ILE A 17 7.40 -7.44 -14.47
C ILE A 17 7.82 -8.34 -13.31
N SER A 18 7.99 -9.63 -13.58
CA SER A 18 8.54 -10.62 -12.66
C SER A 18 9.71 -11.35 -13.33
N SER A 19 10.48 -12.12 -12.56
CA SER A 19 11.69 -12.79 -13.06
C SER A 19 11.45 -13.66 -14.30
N ASN A 20 10.24 -14.21 -14.47
CA ASN A 20 9.91 -15.13 -15.55
C ASN A 20 8.71 -14.69 -16.39
N ASN A 21 8.06 -13.56 -16.10
CA ASN A 21 6.85 -13.18 -16.81
C ASN A 21 6.66 -11.65 -16.84
N ALA A 22 5.99 -11.17 -17.89
CA ALA A 22 5.52 -9.80 -18.00
C ALA A 22 4.00 -9.81 -18.17
N GLY A 23 3.32 -8.86 -17.55
CA GLY A 23 1.87 -8.79 -17.60
C GLY A 23 1.35 -7.37 -17.55
N VAL A 24 0.08 -7.23 -17.85
CA VAL A 24 -0.65 -5.98 -17.70
C VAL A 24 -1.81 -6.25 -16.75
N ASP A 25 -1.95 -5.39 -15.74
CA ASP A 25 -3.09 -5.41 -14.86
C ASP A 25 -4.00 -4.22 -15.19
N ALA A 26 -5.31 -4.46 -15.28
CA ALA A 26 -6.33 -3.40 -15.31
C ALA A 26 -7.12 -3.41 -14.01
N GLY A 27 -7.45 -2.23 -13.50
CA GLY A 27 -8.18 -2.11 -12.26
C GLY A 27 -8.94 -0.80 -12.14
N VAL A 28 -9.73 -0.71 -11.07
CA VAL A 28 -10.40 0.51 -10.65
C VAL A 28 -9.81 0.91 -9.32
N HIS A 29 -9.35 2.14 -9.18
CA HIS A 29 -8.89 2.65 -7.91
C HIS A 29 -9.90 3.60 -7.27
N TYR A 30 -9.89 3.64 -5.95
CA TYR A 30 -10.43 4.73 -5.15
C TYR A 30 -9.27 5.49 -4.51
N PHE A 31 -9.25 6.80 -4.67
CA PHE A 31 -8.28 7.67 -4.03
C PHE A 31 -8.98 8.76 -3.23
N LYS A 32 -8.53 8.97 -1.99
CA LYS A 32 -8.96 10.10 -1.17
C LYS A 32 -7.77 10.62 -0.39
N ALA A 33 -7.43 11.89 -0.58
CA ALA A 33 -6.36 12.54 0.15
C ALA A 33 -6.85 13.83 0.80
N SER A 34 -6.55 13.94 2.08
CA SER A 34 -6.77 15.12 2.92
C SER A 34 -5.48 15.48 3.65
N LYS A 35 -5.46 16.60 4.37
CA LYS A 35 -4.27 17.06 5.11
C LYS A 35 -3.74 16.05 6.13
N LYS A 36 -4.60 15.19 6.68
CA LYS A 36 -4.26 14.24 7.76
C LYS A 36 -4.41 12.79 7.35
N PHE A 37 -5.00 12.50 6.21
CA PHE A 37 -5.43 11.14 5.89
C PHE A 37 -5.41 10.88 4.40
N VAL A 38 -4.86 9.72 4.02
CA VAL A 38 -4.81 9.25 2.64
C VAL A 38 -5.34 7.82 2.59
N ILE A 39 -6.28 7.57 1.68
CA ILE A 39 -6.71 6.24 1.26
C ILE A 39 -6.36 6.09 -0.20
N TYR A 40 -5.77 4.95 -0.53
CA TYR A 40 -5.73 4.39 -1.86
C TYR A 40 -6.20 2.95 -1.79
N ALA A 41 -7.08 2.52 -2.69
CA ALA A 41 -7.49 1.13 -2.84
C ALA A 41 -7.62 0.81 -4.32
N LEU A 42 -7.09 -0.33 -4.74
CA LEU A 42 -7.01 -0.77 -6.12
C LEU A 42 -7.25 -2.29 -6.18
N PRO A 43 -8.48 -2.74 -6.45
CA PRO A 43 -8.71 -4.02 -7.08
C PRO A 43 -8.22 -4.00 -8.53
N SER A 44 -7.47 -5.02 -8.94
CA SER A 44 -7.02 -5.19 -10.32
C SER A 44 -7.02 -6.65 -10.76
N ILE A 45 -7.16 -6.87 -12.06
CA ILE A 45 -7.07 -8.17 -12.72
C ILE A 45 -5.93 -8.13 -13.74
N ASN A 46 -5.22 -9.24 -13.87
CA ASN A 46 -4.26 -9.43 -14.95
C ASN A 46 -5.02 -9.74 -16.25
N ILE A 47 -4.59 -9.12 -17.34
CA ILE A 47 -5.25 -9.19 -18.66
C ILE A 47 -4.61 -10.27 -19.55
N ASN A 48 -3.60 -11.00 -19.07
CA ASN A 48 -2.98 -12.09 -19.84
C ASN A 48 -3.73 -13.42 -19.65
N ASN A 49 -3.17 -14.52 -20.18
CA ASN A 49 -3.80 -15.84 -20.25
C ASN A 49 -4.16 -16.48 -18.89
N GLU A 50 -3.58 -16.03 -17.79
CA GLU A 50 -3.85 -16.56 -16.44
C GLU A 50 -4.71 -15.58 -15.65
N LEU A 51 -5.84 -16.06 -15.11
CA LEU A 51 -6.72 -15.25 -14.28
C LEU A 51 -6.05 -14.98 -12.93
N LEU A 52 -5.37 -13.84 -12.83
CA LEU A 52 -4.81 -13.33 -11.59
C LEU A 52 -5.58 -12.08 -11.18
N TYR A 53 -6.00 -12.01 -9.92
CA TYR A 53 -6.58 -10.80 -9.37
C TYR A 53 -5.83 -10.41 -8.12
N SER A 54 -5.70 -9.10 -7.92
CA SER A 54 -4.96 -8.51 -6.82
C SER A 54 -5.75 -7.40 -6.17
N TRP A 55 -5.50 -7.24 -4.89
CA TRP A 55 -5.97 -6.14 -4.09
C TRP A 55 -4.76 -5.40 -3.55
N PHE A 56 -4.69 -4.10 -3.79
CA PHE A 56 -3.69 -3.23 -3.19
C PHE A 56 -4.36 -2.06 -2.48
N SER A 57 -3.98 -1.78 -1.24
CA SER A 57 -4.46 -0.58 -0.56
C SER A 57 -3.42 0.04 0.37
N ILE A 58 -3.52 1.36 0.52
CA ILE A 58 -2.73 2.15 1.46
C ILE A 58 -3.70 3.00 2.27
N LEU A 59 -3.65 2.86 3.59
CA LEU A 59 -4.28 3.75 4.53
C LEU A 59 -3.19 4.46 5.31
N ARG A 60 -3.18 5.79 5.27
CA ARG A 60 -2.20 6.60 6.00
C ARG A 60 -2.93 7.63 6.83
N PHE A 61 -2.55 7.73 8.10
CA PHE A 61 -3.06 8.72 9.02
C PHE A 61 -1.89 9.49 9.64
N THR A 62 -1.88 10.81 9.41
CA THR A 62 -0.81 11.72 9.81
C THR A 62 -1.35 12.99 10.48
N PRO A 63 -2.01 12.89 11.65
CA PRO A 63 -2.50 14.05 12.36
C PRO A 63 -1.34 14.86 12.96
N ASP A 64 -1.50 16.17 13.01
CA ASP A 64 -0.57 17.05 13.73
C ASP A 64 -0.68 16.79 15.23
N LEU A 65 0.44 16.46 15.88
CA LEU A 65 0.51 16.33 17.35
C LEU A 65 0.77 17.70 17.98
N ASN A 66 1.60 18.52 17.33
CA ASN A 66 1.86 19.91 17.68
C ASN A 66 2.40 20.67 16.45
N LYS A 67 2.90 21.90 16.64
CA LYS A 67 3.41 22.76 15.54
C LYS A 67 4.64 22.19 14.81
N GLN A 68 5.36 21.24 15.40
CA GLN A 68 6.62 20.69 14.86
C GLN A 68 6.53 19.21 14.50
N TRP A 69 5.67 18.46 15.17
CA TRP A 69 5.57 17.02 15.11
C TRP A 69 4.20 16.55 14.64
N LYS A 70 4.20 15.50 13.84
CA LYS A 70 2.99 14.75 13.47
C LYS A 70 3.14 13.30 13.87
N LEU A 71 2.02 12.67 14.18
CA LEU A 71 1.97 11.21 14.24
C LEU A 71 2.07 10.70 12.81
N TYR A 72 2.74 9.58 12.60
CA TYR A 72 2.72 8.85 11.34
C TYR A 72 2.23 7.45 11.60
N SER A 73 1.12 7.07 11.00
CA SER A 73 0.69 5.68 10.91
C SER A 73 0.32 5.32 9.49
N SER A 74 0.68 4.10 9.08
CA SER A 74 0.42 3.60 7.75
C SER A 74 0.13 2.11 7.81
N LEU A 75 -0.91 1.70 7.10
CA LEU A 75 -1.25 0.32 6.81
C LEU A 75 -1.24 0.16 5.30
N GLU A 76 -0.42 -0.76 4.80
CA GLU A 76 -0.35 -1.13 3.40
C GLU A 76 -0.69 -2.61 3.29
N LEU A 77 -1.62 -2.93 2.40
CA LEU A 77 -2.10 -4.28 2.17
C LEU A 77 -1.93 -4.61 0.69
N PHE A 78 -1.40 -5.79 0.43
CA PHE A 78 -1.35 -6.38 -0.88
C PHE A 78 -1.78 -7.82 -0.79
N SER A 79 -2.71 -8.26 -1.63
CA SER A 79 -3.11 -9.66 -1.73
C SER A 79 -3.21 -10.04 -3.20
N ALA A 80 -2.67 -11.20 -3.54
CA ALA A 80 -2.72 -11.78 -4.87
C ALA A 80 -3.40 -13.14 -4.82
N PHE A 81 -4.23 -13.38 -5.82
CA PHE A 81 -5.03 -14.59 -5.96
C PHE A 81 -5.02 -15.06 -7.41
N SER A 82 -5.32 -16.33 -7.58
CA SER A 82 -5.45 -17.05 -8.85
C SER A 82 -6.76 -17.83 -8.88
N ASP A 83 -7.00 -18.52 -9.99
CA ASP A 83 -8.04 -19.54 -10.14
C ASP A 83 -7.96 -20.66 -9.09
N ILE A 84 -6.76 -21.02 -8.64
CA ILE A 84 -6.50 -22.03 -7.61
C ILE A 84 -6.51 -21.48 -6.17
N GLY A 85 -6.86 -20.20 -5.99
CA GLY A 85 -7.01 -19.55 -4.67
C GLY A 85 -5.92 -18.54 -4.32
N HIS A 86 -5.70 -18.32 -3.02
CA HIS A 86 -4.72 -17.38 -2.47
C HIS A 86 -3.29 -17.72 -2.92
N LEU A 87 -2.54 -16.72 -3.37
CA LEU A 87 -1.14 -16.85 -3.77
C LEU A 87 -0.19 -16.26 -2.74
N SER A 88 -0.42 -15.00 -2.37
CA SER A 88 0.42 -14.27 -1.43
C SER A 88 -0.35 -13.08 -0.85
N SER A 89 -0.11 -12.79 0.43
CA SER A 89 -0.57 -11.57 1.09
C SER A 89 0.61 -10.91 1.81
N VAL A 90 0.73 -9.60 1.66
CA VAL A 90 1.69 -8.77 2.38
C VAL A 90 0.92 -7.70 3.14
N GLN A 91 1.20 -7.57 4.43
CA GLN A 91 0.69 -6.49 5.26
C GLN A 91 1.86 -5.74 5.86
N ARG A 92 1.90 -4.41 5.69
CA ARG A 92 2.97 -3.59 6.24
C ARG A 92 2.37 -2.51 7.10
N VAL A 93 2.65 -2.62 8.39
CA VAL A 93 2.24 -1.66 9.40
C VAL A 93 3.43 -0.80 9.75
N ARG A 94 3.25 0.52 9.76
CA ARG A 94 4.23 1.47 10.28
C ARG A 94 3.56 2.40 11.27
N ILE A 95 4.25 2.70 12.36
CA ILE A 95 3.85 3.69 13.34
C ILE A 95 5.07 4.47 13.84
N GLY A 96 4.95 5.78 13.92
CA GLY A 96 6.09 6.63 14.22
C GLY A 96 5.75 8.11 14.26
N LEU A 97 6.78 8.94 14.10
CA LEU A 97 6.70 10.39 14.14
C LEU A 97 7.20 10.99 12.83
N ASP A 98 6.62 12.12 12.46
CA ASP A 98 7.09 12.99 11.38
C ASP A 98 7.56 14.33 11.96
N LYS A 99 8.76 14.75 11.57
CA LYS A 99 9.25 16.12 11.76
C LYS A 99 9.77 16.69 10.45
N LYS A 100 9.09 17.71 9.92
CA LYS A 100 9.46 18.39 8.67
C LYS A 100 9.67 17.39 7.50
N GLY A 101 8.79 16.40 7.40
CA GLY A 101 8.83 15.35 6.38
C GLY A 101 9.85 14.24 6.63
N ASN A 102 10.56 14.25 7.76
CA ASN A 102 11.38 13.10 8.16
C ASN A 102 10.53 12.20 9.05
N GLN A 103 10.19 11.02 8.54
CA GLN A 103 9.34 10.02 9.20
C GLN A 103 10.21 8.90 9.74
N PHE A 104 9.99 8.50 10.99
CA PHE A 104 10.73 7.41 11.61
C PHE A 104 9.90 6.73 12.71
N GLY A 105 10.18 5.45 12.97
CA GLY A 105 9.49 4.70 14.02
C GLY A 105 9.59 3.20 13.83
N LEU A 106 8.56 2.49 14.29
CA LEU A 106 8.45 1.03 14.23
C LEU A 106 7.73 0.58 12.97
N ALA A 107 8.16 -0.54 12.43
CA ALA A 107 7.55 -1.21 11.30
C ALA A 107 7.38 -2.69 11.61
N VAL A 108 6.31 -3.29 11.08
CA VAL A 108 6.10 -4.72 11.05
C VAL A 108 5.63 -5.08 9.65
N ASN A 109 6.31 -6.03 9.03
CA ASN A 109 5.89 -6.63 7.78
C ASN A 109 5.44 -8.05 8.06
N LEU A 110 4.22 -8.38 7.63
CA LEU A 110 3.66 -9.72 7.66
C LEU A 110 3.60 -10.19 6.21
N HIS A 111 4.11 -11.38 5.96
CA HIS A 111 4.02 -12.01 4.66
C HIS A 111 3.46 -13.42 4.82
N GLU A 112 2.47 -13.72 4.01
CA GLU A 112 1.84 -15.02 3.91
C GLU A 112 1.92 -15.47 2.46
N SER A 113 2.34 -16.71 2.25
CA SER A 113 2.49 -17.30 0.93
C SER A 113 1.74 -18.61 0.89
N ARG A 114 1.11 -18.92 -0.25
CA ARG A 114 0.41 -20.20 -0.48
C ARG A 114 1.24 -21.43 -0.12
N TYR A 115 2.56 -21.35 -0.31
CA TYR A 115 3.48 -22.46 -0.11
C TYR A 115 3.97 -22.61 1.34
N SER A 116 3.62 -21.69 2.24
CA SER A 116 4.00 -21.73 3.65
C SER A 116 2.75 -21.69 4.53
N ALA A 117 2.62 -22.66 5.43
CA ALA A 117 1.57 -22.64 6.46
C ALA A 117 1.87 -21.63 7.60
N SER A 118 3.03 -20.96 7.56
CA SER A 118 3.46 -20.00 8.58
C SER A 118 3.51 -18.59 8.01
N ILE A 119 3.11 -17.63 8.84
CA ILE A 119 3.20 -16.20 8.55
C ILE A 119 4.62 -15.74 8.89
N ASP A 120 5.31 -15.17 7.90
CA ASP A 120 6.60 -14.53 8.10
C ASP A 120 6.39 -13.15 8.75
N ILE A 121 6.91 -12.97 9.96
CA ILE A 121 6.82 -11.70 10.70
C ILE A 121 8.20 -11.06 10.75
N ASN A 122 8.31 -9.85 10.20
CA ASN A 122 9.54 -9.08 10.19
C ASN A 122 9.32 -7.70 10.85
N PRO A 123 9.57 -7.59 12.17
CA PRO A 123 9.57 -6.32 12.88
C PRO A 123 10.89 -5.57 12.67
N GLY A 124 10.84 -4.25 12.65
CA GLY A 124 12.03 -3.42 12.51
C GLY A 124 11.77 -1.94 12.75
N LEU A 125 12.80 -1.15 12.50
CA LEU A 125 12.70 0.30 12.45
C LEU A 125 12.53 0.76 11.01
N PHE A 126 11.86 1.89 10.81
CA PHE A 126 11.82 2.55 9.51
C PHE A 126 12.28 3.99 9.59
N PHE A 127 12.82 4.47 8.47
CA PHE A 127 13.08 5.88 8.20
C PHE A 127 12.60 6.19 6.78
N ARG A 128 11.94 7.33 6.59
CA ARG A 128 11.41 7.79 5.30
C ARG A 128 11.47 9.30 5.21
N LYS A 129 12.02 9.82 4.10
CA LYS A 129 11.91 11.24 3.75
C LYS A 129 10.73 11.45 2.82
N GLN A 130 9.80 12.30 3.22
CA GLN A 130 8.74 12.82 2.35
C GLN A 130 9.17 14.18 1.82
N PHE A 131 9.33 14.27 0.50
CA PHE A 131 9.51 15.52 -0.21
C PHE A 131 8.13 16.14 -0.42
N GLN A 132 7.97 17.40 0.01
CA GLN A 132 6.79 18.22 -0.21
C GLN A 132 7.10 19.28 -1.26
#